data_AF-A0A972N508-F1
#
_entry.id   AF-A0A972N508-F1
#
_cell.length_a   1.000
_cell.length_b   1.000
_cell.length_c   1.000
_cell.angle_alpha   90.00
_cell.angle_beta   90.00
_cell.angle_gamma   90.00
#
_symmetry.space_group_name_H-M   'P 1'
#
loop_
_entity.id
_entity.type
_entity.pdbx_description
1 polymer ?
#
loop_
_entity_poly.entity_id
_entity_poly.type
_entity_poly.pdbx_seq_one_letter_code
_entity_poly.pdbx_strand_id
1 'polypeptide(L)'
;MRETSTFVQDLLTNLDQKRTHLAVFRMWCQERHPPECETVFNQIIENTREMIDILIDALKKEGVPIPDHLPNPRFIAEARKQPNSNARLHFAERFLRRSLAWYEERLARAQDPEEREVWERLFELEATNWALVEDYLNP
;
A
#
# COMPACT_ATOMS: atom_id res chain seq x y z
N MET A 1 17.32 -8.06 25.02
CA MET A 1 16.52 -7.58 23.87
C MET A 1 16.50 -8.71 22.86
N ARG A 2 15.32 -9.27 22.52
CA ARG A 2 15.22 -10.24 21.41
C ARG A 2 15.42 -9.46 20.11
N GLU A 3 16.23 -9.98 19.20
CA GLU A 3 16.34 -9.43 17.85
C GLU A 3 14.97 -9.48 17.18
N THR A 4 14.54 -8.36 16.60
CA THR A 4 13.27 -8.28 15.87
C THR A 4 13.40 -9.11 14.59
N SER A 5 12.53 -10.10 14.40
CA SER A 5 12.56 -10.98 13.22
C SER A 5 12.46 -10.16 11.92
N THR A 6 13.06 -10.67 10.84
CA THR A 6 13.00 -10.05 9.51
C THR A 6 11.54 -9.83 9.08
N PHE A 7 10.66 -10.80 9.35
CA PHE A 7 9.22 -10.69 9.10
C PHE A 7 8.59 -9.49 9.81
N VAL A 8 8.84 -9.30 11.10
CA VAL A 8 8.31 -8.13 11.85
C VAL A 8 8.85 -6.81 11.29
N GLN A 9 10.14 -6.74 10.95
CA GLN A 9 10.72 -5.54 10.35
C GLN A 9 10.07 -5.21 9.00
N ASP A 10 9.78 -6.24 8.20
CA ASP A 10 9.10 -6.11 6.92
C ASP A 10 7.64 -5.66 7.09
N LEU A 11 6.91 -6.22 8.06
CA LEU A 11 5.55 -5.80 8.40
C LEU A 11 5.50 -4.33 8.81
N LEU A 12 6.41 -3.90 9.71
CA LEU A 12 6.48 -2.51 10.16
C LEU A 12 6.80 -1.55 9.00
N THR A 13 7.74 -1.94 8.14
CA THR A 13 8.12 -1.17 6.96
C THR A 13 6.94 -1.03 6.00
N ASN A 14 6.20 -2.12 5.76
CA ASN A 14 5.05 -2.11 4.87
C ASN A 14 3.90 -1.27 5.45
N LEU A 15 3.66 -1.36 6.77
CA LEU A 15 2.64 -0.57 7.44
C LEU A 15 2.87 0.93 7.29
N ASP A 16 4.12 1.38 7.46
CA ASP A 16 4.50 2.78 7.25
C ASP A 16 4.22 3.25 5.80
N GLN A 17 4.58 2.41 4.83
CA GLN A 17 4.33 2.66 3.42
C GLN A 17 2.82 2.75 3.11
N LYS A 18 2.01 1.81 3.58
CA LYS A 18 0.56 1.81 3.31
C LYS A 18 -0.15 2.97 3.97
N ARG A 19 0.24 3.38 5.17
CA ARG A 19 -0.26 4.62 5.79
C ARG A 19 0.09 5.85 4.97
N THR A 20 1.30 5.90 4.44
CA THR A 20 1.74 6.98 3.55
C THR A 20 0.91 6.99 2.25
N HIS A 21 0.71 5.84 1.61
CA HIS A 21 -0.10 5.74 0.40
C HIS A 21 -1.56 6.13 0.67
N LEU A 22 -2.15 5.65 1.76
CA LEU A 22 -3.51 6.01 2.17
C LEU A 22 -3.67 7.52 2.36
N ALA A 23 -2.69 8.19 2.99
CA ALA A 23 -2.70 9.63 3.13
C ALA A 23 -2.63 10.36 1.78
N VAL A 24 -1.83 9.85 0.84
CA VAL A 24 -1.75 10.38 -0.53
C VAL A 24 -3.07 10.24 -1.28
N PHE A 25 -3.68 9.06 -1.30
CA PHE A 25 -4.94 8.85 -2.01
C PHE A 25 -6.09 9.65 -1.40
N ARG A 26 -6.16 9.74 -0.07
CA ARG A 26 -7.14 10.60 0.63
C ARG A 26 -6.96 12.08 0.28
N MET A 27 -5.71 12.55 0.20
CA MET A 27 -5.41 13.92 -0.21
C MET A 27 -5.89 14.17 -1.64
N TRP A 28 -5.63 13.25 -2.58
CA TRP A 28 -6.11 13.41 -3.95
C TRP A 28 -7.64 13.38 -4.04
N CYS A 29 -8.33 12.50 -3.31
CA CYS A 29 -9.81 12.45 -3.30
C CYS A 29 -10.50 13.72 -2.78
N GLN A 30 -9.78 14.62 -2.11
CA GLN A 30 -10.33 15.92 -1.70
C GLN A 30 -10.41 16.91 -2.86
N GLU A 31 -9.77 16.60 -3.98
CA GLU A 31 -9.78 17.42 -5.19
C GLU A 31 -10.83 16.92 -6.19
N ARG A 32 -11.19 17.76 -7.15
CA ARG A 32 -12.19 17.40 -8.17
C ARG A 32 -11.58 16.50 -9.24
N HIS A 33 -12.23 15.37 -9.49
CA HIS A 33 -11.79 14.38 -10.47
C HIS A 33 -12.93 14.00 -11.43
N PRO A 34 -12.63 13.36 -12.57
CA PRO A 34 -13.63 12.63 -13.34
C PRO A 34 -14.24 11.50 -12.50
N PRO A 35 -15.55 11.20 -12.59
CA PRO A 35 -16.22 10.19 -11.77
C PRO A 35 -15.56 8.80 -11.80
N GLU A 36 -15.03 8.41 -12.95
CA GLU A 36 -14.34 7.13 -13.15
C GLU A 36 -13.02 7.09 -12.37
N CYS A 37 -12.31 8.23 -12.31
CA CYS A 37 -11.07 8.36 -11.53
C CYS A 37 -11.35 8.39 -10.03
N GLU A 38 -12.44 9.04 -9.60
CA GLU A 38 -12.89 9.01 -8.20
C GLU A 38 -13.21 7.58 -7.76
N THR A 39 -13.83 6.79 -8.63
CA THR A 39 -14.13 5.38 -8.37
C THR A 39 -12.85 4.58 -8.14
N VAL A 40 -11.84 4.75 -9.00
CA VAL A 40 -10.52 4.12 -8.85
C VAL A 40 -9.86 4.51 -7.53
N PHE A 41 -9.79 5.80 -7.20
CA PHE A 41 -9.16 6.23 -5.95
C PHE A 41 -9.89 5.74 -4.71
N ASN A 42 -11.22 5.76 -4.70
CA ASN A 42 -12.01 5.25 -3.57
C ASN A 42 -11.77 3.75 -3.37
N GLN A 43 -11.74 2.95 -4.43
CA GLN A 43 -11.45 1.52 -4.31
C GLN A 43 -10.04 1.26 -3.79
N ILE A 44 -9.04 2.02 -4.29
CA ILE A 44 -7.67 1.91 -3.79
C ILE A 44 -7.59 2.30 -2.30
N ILE A 45 -8.34 3.31 -1.87
CA ILE A 45 -8.41 3.72 -0.46
C ILE A 45 -8.94 2.58 0.42
N GLU A 46 -10.03 1.93 0.02
CA GLU A 46 -10.61 0.83 0.79
C GLU A 46 -9.65 -0.38 0.82
N ASN A 47 -9.10 -0.77 -0.33
CA ASN A 47 -8.10 -1.85 -0.38
C ASN A 47 -6.88 -1.52 0.50
N THR A 48 -6.38 -0.28 0.47
CA THR A 48 -5.23 0.14 1.29
C THR A 48 -5.55 0.11 2.79
N ARG A 49 -6.79 0.41 3.19
CA ARG A 49 -7.22 0.26 4.59
C ARG A 49 -7.22 -1.20 5.01
N GLU A 50 -7.76 -2.08 4.18
CA GLU A 50 -7.74 -3.52 4.46
C GLU A 50 -6.30 -4.05 4.60
N MET A 51 -5.39 -3.61 3.72
CA MET A 51 -3.97 -3.95 3.85
C MET A 51 -3.36 -3.48 5.17
N ILE A 52 -3.71 -2.28 5.64
CA ILE A 52 -3.26 -1.76 6.94
C ILE A 52 -3.80 -2.64 8.08
N ASP A 53 -5.06 -3.06 8.02
CA ASP A 53 -5.68 -3.91 9.03
C ASP A 53 -5.00 -5.29 9.07
N ILE A 54 -4.72 -5.91 7.93
CA ILE A 54 -3.95 -7.16 7.81
C ILE A 54 -2.57 -7.01 8.49
N LEU A 55 -1.84 -5.93 8.19
CA LEU A 55 -0.51 -5.68 8.75
C LEU A 55 -0.56 -5.46 10.26
N ILE A 56 -1.55 -4.70 10.74
CA ILE A 56 -1.76 -4.45 12.17
C ILE A 56 -2.05 -5.76 12.91
N ASP A 57 -2.91 -6.60 12.35
CA ASP A 57 -3.29 -7.86 13.00
C ASP A 57 -2.14 -8.87 12.99
N ALA A 58 -1.35 -8.93 11.91
CA ALA A 58 -0.11 -9.72 11.89
C ALA A 58 0.89 -9.26 12.97
N LEU A 59 1.12 -7.94 13.10
CA LEU A 59 2.00 -7.39 14.14
C LEU A 59 1.51 -7.68 15.56
N LYS A 60 0.19 -7.61 15.80
CA LYS A 60 -0.40 -7.97 17.10
C LYS A 60 -0.18 -9.44 17.45
N LYS A 61 -0.30 -10.36 16.47
CA LYS A 61 -0.01 -11.80 16.68
C LYS A 61 1.44 -12.03 17.10
N GLU A 62 2.37 -11.27 16.53
CA GLU A 62 3.79 -11.26 16.91
C GLU A 62 4.06 -10.56 18.26
N GLY A 63 3.04 -10.02 18.93
CA GLY A 63 3.17 -9.29 20.18
C GLY A 63 3.88 -7.93 20.04
N VAL A 64 3.89 -7.38 18.83
CA VAL A 64 4.58 -6.13 18.51
C VAL A 64 3.62 -4.95 18.69
N PRO A 65 4.00 -3.91 19.47
CA PRO A 65 3.19 -2.72 19.59
C PRO A 65 3.12 -1.99 18.24
N ILE A 66 1.92 -1.52 17.88
CA ILE A 66 1.72 -0.80 16.63
C ILE A 66 2.25 0.62 16.80
N PRO A 67 3.30 1.02 16.05
CA PRO A 67 3.81 2.37 16.14
C PRO A 67 2.80 3.37 15.61
N ASP A 68 2.73 4.55 16.21
CA ASP A 68 1.94 5.68 15.71
C ASP A 68 2.84 6.62 14.88
N HIS A 69 3.28 6.12 13.73
CA HIS A 69 4.11 6.90 12.82
C HIS A 69 3.25 7.77 11.90
N LEU A 70 3.69 9.01 11.75
CA LEU A 70 3.14 9.93 10.76
C LEU A 70 3.53 9.50 9.34
N PRO A 71 2.65 9.68 8.35
CA PRO A 71 2.96 9.48 6.93
C PRO A 71 4.25 10.18 6.49
N ASN A 72 5.00 9.55 5.57
CA ASN A 72 6.27 10.10 5.07
C ASN A 72 6.05 11.47 4.39
N PRO A 73 6.56 12.57 4.96
CA PRO A 73 6.24 13.92 4.47
C PRO A 73 6.89 14.20 3.12
N ARG A 74 8.05 13.59 2.82
CA ARG A 74 8.73 13.76 1.53
C ARG A 74 7.91 13.13 0.41
N PHE A 75 7.39 11.92 0.65
CA PHE A 75 6.57 11.23 -0.35
C PHE A 75 5.26 11.99 -0.60
N ILE A 76 4.61 12.49 0.45
CA ILE A 76 3.44 13.37 0.32
C ILE A 76 3.76 14.62 -0.51
N ALA A 77 4.91 15.27 -0.25
CA ALA A 77 5.32 16.44 -1.01
C ALA A 77 5.56 16.13 -2.50
N GLU A 78 6.06 14.94 -2.83
CA GLU A 78 6.21 14.48 -4.22
C GLU A 78 4.84 14.17 -4.87
N ALA A 79 3.92 13.55 -4.13
CA ALA A 79 2.56 13.27 -4.58
C ALA A 79 1.73 14.55 -4.83
N ARG A 80 1.97 15.63 -4.07
CA ARG A 80 1.33 16.93 -4.28
C ARG A 80 1.71 17.60 -5.61
N LYS A 81 2.87 17.25 -6.17
CA LYS A 81 3.35 17.84 -7.42
C LYS A 81 2.61 17.31 -8.66
N GLN A 82 1.72 16.32 -8.50
CA GLN A 82 1.04 15.69 -9.62
C GLN A 82 -0.14 16.58 -10.08
N PRO A 83 -0.08 17.17 -11.29
CA PRO A 83 -0.92 18.29 -11.68
C PRO A 83 -2.38 17.92 -12.03
N ASN A 84 -2.67 16.66 -12.30
CA ASN A 84 -4.00 16.19 -12.70
C ASN A 84 -4.20 14.70 -12.38
N SER A 85 -5.42 14.20 -12.58
CA SER A 85 -5.81 12.80 -12.34
C SER A 85 -4.90 11.79 -13.03
N ASN A 86 -4.58 11.99 -14.31
CA ASN A 86 -3.78 11.05 -15.08
C ASN A 86 -2.33 10.98 -14.54
N ALA A 87 -1.71 12.13 -14.25
CA ALA A 87 -0.39 12.17 -13.63
C ALA A 87 -0.36 11.53 -12.23
N ARG A 88 -1.45 11.65 -11.45
CA ARG A 88 -1.60 10.98 -10.14
C ARG A 88 -1.70 9.47 -10.29
N LEU A 89 -2.45 8.98 -11.27
CA LEU A 89 -2.58 7.55 -11.53
C LEU A 89 -1.27 6.95 -12.08
N HIS A 90 -0.55 7.62 -12.97
CA HIS A 90 0.81 7.19 -13.33
C HIS A 90 1.79 7.25 -12.15
N PHE A 91 1.63 8.24 -11.26
CA PHE A 91 2.41 8.27 -10.02
C PHE A 91 2.07 7.05 -9.14
N ALA A 92 0.79 6.68 -9.04
CA ALA A 92 0.30 5.51 -8.33
C ALA A 92 0.84 4.20 -8.91
N GLU A 93 0.67 4.01 -10.21
CA GLU A 93 1.15 2.87 -10.99
C GLU A 93 2.62 2.52 -10.65
N ARG A 94 3.49 3.53 -10.61
CA ARG A 94 4.94 3.32 -10.33
C ARG A 94 5.20 2.70 -8.96
N PHE A 95 4.50 3.15 -7.92
CA PHE A 95 4.71 2.58 -6.58
C PHE A 95 3.96 1.27 -6.39
N LEU A 96 2.78 1.09 -7.01
CA LEU A 96 2.05 -0.19 -6.98
C LEU A 96 2.89 -1.30 -7.59
N ARG A 97 3.49 -1.06 -8.77
CA ARG A 97 4.40 -2.01 -9.42
C ARG A 97 5.63 -2.35 -8.55
N ARG A 98 6.18 -1.35 -7.85
CA ARG A 98 7.30 -1.57 -6.92
C ARG A 98 6.86 -2.40 -5.71
N SER A 99 5.68 -2.15 -5.18
CA SER A 99 5.11 -2.92 -4.07
C SER A 99 4.82 -4.37 -4.48
N LEU A 100 4.30 -4.61 -5.67
CA LEU A 100 4.10 -5.96 -6.21
C LEU A 100 5.40 -6.75 -6.30
N ALA A 101 6.45 -6.19 -6.92
CA ALA A 101 7.75 -6.84 -6.99
C ALA A 101 8.32 -7.12 -5.59
N TRP A 102 8.11 -6.21 -4.64
CA TRP A 102 8.53 -6.41 -3.25
C TRP A 102 7.77 -7.56 -2.58
N TYR A 103 6.46 -7.68 -2.79
CA TYR A 103 5.67 -8.80 -2.27
C TYR A 103 6.06 -10.13 -2.89
N GLU A 104 6.33 -10.18 -4.20
CA GLU A 104 6.84 -11.38 -4.88
C GLU A 104 8.16 -11.87 -4.26
N GLU A 105 9.07 -10.93 -3.96
CA GLU A 105 10.33 -11.26 -3.26
C GLU A 105 10.09 -11.85 -1.87
N ARG A 106 9.08 -11.37 -1.12
CA ARG A 106 8.74 -11.92 0.20
C ARG A 106 8.09 -13.28 0.09
N LEU A 107 7.15 -13.46 -0.84
CA LEU A 107 6.51 -14.74 -1.13
C LEU A 107 7.50 -15.83 -1.54
N ALA A 108 8.56 -15.46 -2.27
CA ALA A 108 9.62 -16.39 -2.64
C ALA A 108 10.50 -16.82 -1.46
N ARG A 109 10.58 -16.01 -0.39
CA ARG A 109 11.42 -16.25 0.80
C ARG A 109 10.64 -16.82 1.99
N ALA A 110 9.32 -16.63 2.02
CA ALA A 110 8.46 -17.09 3.10
C ALA A 110 8.47 -18.61 3.21
N GLN A 111 8.97 -19.12 4.35
CA GLN A 111 8.99 -20.55 4.67
C GLN A 111 7.87 -20.92 5.65
N ASP A 112 7.43 -19.97 6.47
CA ASP A 112 6.29 -20.14 7.37
C ASP A 112 4.97 -19.93 6.60
N PRO A 113 4.05 -20.91 6.63
CA PRO A 113 2.73 -20.77 6.02
C PRO A 113 1.95 -19.54 6.48
N GLU A 114 2.06 -19.14 7.76
CA GLU A 114 1.33 -17.98 8.29
C GLU A 114 1.89 -16.66 7.75
N GLU A 115 3.23 -16.53 7.69
CA GLU A 115 3.88 -15.40 7.02
C GLU A 115 3.48 -15.34 5.54
N ARG A 116 3.48 -16.49 4.87
CA ARG A 116 3.13 -16.58 3.46
C ARG A 116 1.71 -16.10 3.20
N GLU A 117 0.74 -16.54 3.99
CA GLU A 117 -0.67 -16.13 3.87
C GLU A 117 -0.82 -14.60 3.97
N VAL A 118 -0.12 -13.97 4.91
CA VAL A 118 -0.13 -12.49 5.05
C VAL A 118 0.38 -11.82 3.77
N TRP A 119 1.51 -12.29 3.22
CA TRP A 119 2.05 -11.71 1.99
C TRP A 119 1.18 -11.98 0.76
N GLU A 120 0.51 -13.14 0.68
CA GLU A 120 -0.40 -13.48 -0.44
C GLU A 120 -1.60 -12.53 -0.46
N ARG A 121 -2.24 -12.31 0.69
CA ARG A 121 -3.38 -11.37 0.80
C ARG A 121 -2.99 -9.93 0.46
N LEU A 122 -1.80 -9.50 0.90
CA LEU A 122 -1.29 -8.16 0.56
C LEU A 122 -0.96 -8.04 -0.92
N PHE A 123 -0.41 -9.08 -1.53
CA PHE A 123 -0.15 -9.12 -2.97
C PHE A 123 -1.46 -9.01 -3.77
N GLU A 124 -2.49 -9.78 -3.43
CA GLU A 124 -3.78 -9.79 -4.12
C GLU A 124 -4.47 -8.42 -4.11
N LEU A 125 -4.46 -7.73 -2.96
CA LEU A 125 -5.01 -6.38 -2.83
C LEU A 125 -4.21 -5.36 -3.65
N GLU A 126 -2.87 -5.45 -3.63
CA GLU A 126 -2.04 -4.56 -4.43
C GLU A 126 -2.17 -4.83 -5.94
N ALA A 127 -2.32 -6.09 -6.34
CA ALA A 127 -2.52 -6.49 -7.73
C ALA A 127 -3.87 -5.97 -8.24
N THR A 128 -4.91 -6.05 -7.40
CA THR A 128 -6.21 -5.42 -7.66
C THR A 128 -6.06 -3.90 -7.85
N ASN A 129 -5.32 -3.23 -6.96
CA ASN A 129 -5.05 -1.79 -7.09
C ASN A 129 -4.33 -1.45 -8.39
N TRP A 130 -3.35 -2.27 -8.78
CA TRP A 130 -2.59 -2.07 -10.02
C TRP A 130 -3.48 -2.26 -11.26
N ALA A 131 -4.29 -3.32 -11.30
CA ALA A 131 -5.24 -3.57 -12.39
C ALA A 131 -6.24 -2.40 -12.56
N LEU A 132 -6.80 -1.88 -11.46
CA LEU A 132 -7.68 -0.71 -11.50
C LEU A 132 -7.02 0.53 -12.14
N VAL A 133 -5.73 0.73 -11.87
CA VAL A 133 -4.96 1.84 -12.43
C VAL A 133 -4.63 1.57 -13.91
N GLU A 134 -4.22 0.35 -14.26
CA GLU A 134 -3.95 -0.02 -15.66
C GLU A 134 -5.19 0.10 -16.55
N ASP A 135 -6.33 -0.45 -16.11
CA ASP A 135 -7.59 -0.40 -16.85
C ASP A 135 -8.05 1.04 -17.11
N TYR A 136 -7.81 1.94 -16.15
CA TYR A 136 -8.13 3.36 -16.32
C TYR A 136 -7.18 4.05 -17.31
N LEU A 137 -5.88 3.74 -17.24
CA LEU A 137 -4.86 4.39 -18.07
C LEU A 137 -4.82 3.86 -19.50
N ASN A 138 -5.25 2.61 -19.71
CA ASN A 138 -5.27 1.91 -20.99
C ASN A 138 -6.68 1.36 -21.33
N PRO A 139 -7.67 2.25 -21.53
CA PRO A 139 -9.07 1.88 -21.75
C PRO A 139 -9.35 1.24 -23.13
#